data_AF-A0A926ERC5-F1
#
_entry.id   AF-A0A926ERC5-F1
#
_cell.length_a   1.000
_cell.length_b   1.000
_cell.length_c   1.000
_cell.angle_alpha   90.00
_cell.angle_beta   90.00
_cell.angle_gamma   90.00
#
_symmetry.space_group_name_H-M   'P 1'
#
loop_
_entity.id
_entity.type
_entity.pdbx_description
1 polymer ?
#
loop_
_entity_poly.entity_id
_entity_poly.type
_entity_poly.pdbx_seq_one_letter_code
_entity_poly.pdbx_strand_id
1 'polypeptide(L)'
;MLKIKDLRVSYGGIEAVKGISLTVPEGSIVTLIGANGAGKSTTLRSICGLEKPQSGEISYFGENIAGQPTDVIVSKGITLVPEGRRVFPDLTVYENLKIGAYLRKDAEIAKDVDWVYDLFPRLKERSWQMAGTLSGGEQQMLAVGRALMSRPKLMMMDEPSLGLAPLIVQGIFDIIKEIHKQGVTILLIEQNANLALRAADYGYVLETGNITMEGTGSELLNDERVKAAYLGKKKK
;
A
#
# COMPACT_ATOMS: atom_id res chain seq x y z
N MET A 1 -12.77 4.77 7.95
CA MET A 1 -12.94 4.93 6.51
C MET A 1 -13.13 3.59 5.82
N LEU A 2 -12.13 2.71 5.86
CA LEU A 2 -12.25 1.31 5.46
C LEU A 2 -12.50 0.44 6.71
N LYS A 3 -13.41 -0.53 6.64
CA LYS A 3 -13.61 -1.53 7.69
C LYS A 3 -13.83 -2.90 7.07
N ILE A 4 -13.05 -3.87 7.52
CA ILE A 4 -13.12 -5.28 7.14
C ILE A 4 -13.66 -6.06 8.34
N LYS A 5 -14.62 -6.94 8.08
CA LYS A 5 -15.21 -7.80 9.11
C LYS A 5 -15.23 -9.25 8.65
N ASP A 6 -14.64 -10.14 9.45
CA ASP A 6 -14.63 -11.59 9.28
C ASP A 6 -14.27 -12.04 7.86
N LEU A 7 -13.31 -11.35 7.23
CA LEU A 7 -12.92 -11.59 5.85
C LEU A 7 -12.26 -12.96 5.71
N ARG A 8 -12.81 -13.79 4.82
CA ARG A 8 -12.24 -15.10 4.45
C ARG A 8 -11.96 -15.17 2.96
N VAL A 9 -10.75 -15.59 2.61
CA VAL A 9 -10.30 -15.65 1.21
C VAL A 9 -9.47 -16.91 1.01
N SER A 10 -9.83 -17.67 -0.02
CA SER A 10 -9.23 -18.96 -0.33
C SER A 10 -8.65 -18.97 -1.75
N TYR A 11 -7.48 -19.59 -1.91
CA TYR A 11 -6.83 -19.87 -3.19
C TYR A 11 -6.72 -21.38 -3.39
N GLY A 12 -7.47 -21.90 -4.35
CA GLY A 12 -7.56 -23.35 -4.54
C GLY A 12 -8.00 -24.03 -3.24
N GLY A 13 -7.15 -24.90 -2.69
CA GLY A 13 -7.39 -25.60 -1.42
C GLY A 13 -6.86 -24.90 -0.16
N ILE A 14 -6.29 -23.70 -0.26
CA ILE A 14 -5.65 -23.00 0.86
C ILE A 14 -6.47 -21.78 1.27
N GLU A 15 -6.95 -21.74 2.52
CA GLU A 15 -7.56 -20.55 3.11
C GLU A 15 -6.44 -19.58 3.53
N ALA A 16 -6.19 -18.57 2.69
CA ALA A 16 -5.10 -17.60 2.87
C ALA A 16 -5.44 -16.53 3.91
N VAL A 17 -6.72 -16.19 4.05
CA VAL A 17 -7.24 -15.26 5.06
C VAL A 17 -8.41 -15.94 5.77
N LYS A 18 -8.38 -16.03 7.10
CA LYS A 18 -9.19 -16.96 7.91
C LYS A 18 -10.19 -16.28 8.85
N GLY A 19 -10.79 -15.17 8.41
CA GLY A 19 -11.78 -14.43 9.19
C GLY A 19 -11.16 -13.23 9.90
N ILE A 20 -10.40 -12.41 9.17
CA ILE A 20 -9.75 -11.23 9.75
C ILE A 20 -10.71 -10.04 9.82
N SER A 21 -10.54 -9.21 10.84
CA SER A 21 -11.24 -7.95 10.99
C SER A 21 -10.24 -6.84 11.25
N LEU A 22 -10.31 -5.74 10.48
CA LEU A 22 -9.43 -4.58 10.65
C LEU A 22 -10.14 -3.30 10.25
N THR A 23 -9.65 -2.17 10.76
CA THR A 23 -10.19 -0.84 10.43
C THR A 23 -9.06 0.10 10.02
N VAL A 24 -9.32 0.91 9.00
CA VAL A 24 -8.46 2.03 8.62
C VAL A 24 -9.27 3.32 8.79
N PRO A 25 -9.05 4.07 9.88
CA PRO A 25 -9.63 5.39 10.08
C PRO A 25 -9.21 6.36 8.97
N GLU A 26 -10.06 7.35 8.69
CA GLU A 26 -9.69 8.42 7.77
C GLU A 26 -8.53 9.23 8.35
N GLY A 27 -7.59 9.63 7.50
CA GLY A 27 -6.45 10.44 7.93
C GLY A 27 -5.52 9.68 8.88
N SER A 28 -5.34 8.38 8.68
CA SER A 28 -4.36 7.57 9.42
C SER A 28 -3.42 6.79 8.50
N ILE A 29 -2.27 6.42 9.04
CA ILE A 29 -1.39 5.39 8.50
C ILE A 29 -1.62 4.12 9.32
N VAL A 30 -2.27 3.12 8.73
CA VAL A 30 -2.43 1.79 9.33
C VAL A 30 -1.49 0.82 8.63
N THR A 31 -0.85 -0.06 9.39
CA THR A 31 -0.01 -1.12 8.81
C THR A 31 -0.53 -2.53 9.10
N LEU A 32 -0.38 -3.43 8.14
CA LEU A 32 -0.58 -4.86 8.30
C LEU A 32 0.76 -5.57 8.07
N ILE A 33 1.37 -6.03 9.16
CA ILE A 33 2.68 -6.70 9.15
C ILE A 33 2.50 -8.21 9.32
N GLY A 34 3.48 -8.99 8.86
CA GLY A 34 3.42 -10.45 8.96
C GLY A 34 4.43 -11.13 8.04
N ALA A 35 4.65 -12.42 8.28
CA ALA A 35 5.58 -13.21 7.48
C ALA A 35 5.11 -13.38 6.02
N ASN A 36 6.01 -13.85 5.15
CA ASN A 36 5.64 -14.21 3.78
C ASN A 36 4.61 -15.33 3.79
N GLY A 37 3.56 -15.20 2.97
CA GLY A 37 2.45 -16.15 2.95
C GLY A 37 1.43 -15.97 4.09
N ALA A 38 1.53 -14.94 4.93
CA ALA A 38 0.58 -14.73 6.03
C ALA A 38 -0.84 -14.32 5.57
N GLY A 39 -1.04 -13.91 4.31
CA GLY A 39 -2.33 -13.43 3.79
C GLY A 39 -2.40 -11.91 3.53
N LYS A 40 -1.25 -11.22 3.62
CA LYS A 40 -1.14 -9.75 3.49
C LYS A 40 -1.61 -9.24 2.13
N SER A 41 -0.94 -9.63 1.05
CA SER A 41 -1.29 -9.24 -0.32
C SER A 41 -2.69 -9.74 -0.73
N THR A 42 -3.11 -10.90 -0.23
CA THR A 42 -4.48 -11.42 -0.42
C THR A 42 -5.54 -10.47 0.14
N THR A 43 -5.26 -9.89 1.30
CA THR A 43 -6.15 -8.89 1.91
C THR A 43 -6.29 -7.66 1.02
N LEU A 44 -5.19 -7.09 0.51
CA LEU A 44 -5.24 -5.92 -0.40
C LEU A 44 -5.94 -6.22 -1.71
N ARG A 45 -5.65 -7.37 -2.31
CA ARG A 45 -6.29 -7.80 -3.55
C ARG A 45 -7.79 -7.99 -3.38
N SER A 46 -8.23 -8.45 -2.22
CA SER A 46 -9.66 -8.56 -1.89
C SER A 46 -10.33 -7.20 -1.75
N ILE A 47 -9.66 -6.22 -1.13
CA ILE A 47 -10.16 -4.83 -1.04
C ILE A 47 -10.29 -4.21 -2.44
N CYS A 48 -9.36 -4.48 -3.36
CA CYS A 48 -9.38 -3.98 -4.74
C CYS A 48 -10.28 -4.78 -5.72
N GLY A 49 -11.01 -5.79 -5.23
CA GLY A 49 -11.84 -6.65 -6.11
C GLY A 49 -11.05 -7.52 -7.08
N LEU A 50 -9.73 -7.67 -6.87
CA LEU A 50 -8.89 -8.58 -7.65
C LEU A 50 -9.08 -10.04 -7.20
N GLU A 51 -9.55 -10.24 -5.97
CA GLU A 51 -9.87 -11.54 -5.41
C GLU A 51 -11.22 -11.48 -4.73
N LYS A 52 -12.08 -12.46 -5.02
CA LYS A 52 -13.42 -12.48 -4.45
C LYS A 52 -13.36 -13.13 -3.06
N PRO A 53 -13.83 -12.44 -2.00
CA PRO A 53 -13.97 -13.07 -0.69
C PRO A 53 -14.93 -14.25 -0.73
N GLN A 54 -14.61 -15.31 0.01
CA GLN A 54 -15.52 -16.43 0.25
C GLN A 54 -16.65 -16.00 1.20
N SER A 55 -16.32 -15.19 2.20
CA SER A 55 -17.27 -14.58 3.13
C SER A 55 -16.64 -13.37 3.84
N GLY A 56 -17.44 -12.67 4.64
CA GLY A 56 -17.05 -11.44 5.32
C GLY A 56 -17.49 -10.19 4.56
N GLU A 57 -17.22 -9.03 5.15
CA GLU A 57 -17.64 -7.73 4.64
C GLU A 57 -16.43 -6.81 4.50
N ILE A 58 -16.40 -6.04 3.40
CA ILE A 58 -15.45 -4.96 3.19
C ILE A 58 -16.29 -3.71 2.94
N SER A 59 -16.22 -2.76 3.87
CA SER A 59 -16.99 -1.51 3.79
C SER A 59 -16.07 -0.30 3.67
N TYR A 60 -16.46 0.64 2.82
CA TYR A 60 -15.74 1.87 2.55
C TYR A 60 -16.71 3.05 2.65
N PHE A 61 -16.45 3.96 3.58
CA PHE A 61 -17.40 5.00 3.99
C PHE A 61 -18.82 4.46 4.29
N GLY A 62 -18.89 3.26 4.87
CA GLY A 62 -20.15 2.59 5.22
C GLY A 62 -20.80 1.81 4.06
N GLU A 63 -20.33 1.95 2.82
CA GLU A 63 -20.83 1.19 1.68
C GLU A 63 -20.07 -0.13 1.54
N ASN A 64 -20.78 -1.25 1.35
CA ASN A 64 -20.13 -2.53 1.07
C ASN A 64 -19.54 -2.54 -0.34
N ILE A 65 -18.24 -2.84 -0.43
CA ILE A 65 -17.47 -2.91 -1.68
C ILE A 65 -16.97 -4.34 -1.99
N ALA A 66 -17.27 -5.32 -1.13
CA ALA A 66 -16.80 -6.69 -1.31
C ALA A 66 -17.30 -7.29 -2.64
N GLY A 67 -16.37 -7.75 -3.48
CA GLY A 67 -16.69 -8.36 -4.76
C GLY A 67 -17.16 -7.39 -5.85
N GLN A 68 -17.12 -6.08 -5.62
CA GLN A 68 -17.34 -5.09 -6.68
C GLN A 68 -16.21 -5.14 -7.72
N PRO A 69 -16.47 -4.77 -8.99
CA PRO A 69 -15.43 -4.64 -10.00
C PRO A 69 -14.33 -3.65 -9.62
N THR A 70 -13.09 -3.91 -10.01
CA THR A 70 -11.92 -3.08 -9.66
C THR A 70 -12.06 -1.64 -10.15
N ASP A 71 -12.61 -1.40 -11.34
CA ASP A 71 -12.83 -0.06 -11.89
C ASP A 71 -13.80 0.76 -11.01
N VAL A 72 -14.85 0.12 -10.50
CA VAL A 72 -15.80 0.73 -9.55
C VAL A 72 -15.09 1.07 -8.25
N ILE A 73 -14.29 0.16 -7.69
CA ILE A 73 -13.54 0.39 -6.44
C ILE A 73 -12.54 1.55 -6.60
N VAL A 74 -11.80 1.58 -7.71
CA VAL A 74 -10.82 2.65 -7.99
C VAL A 74 -11.52 4.00 -8.17
N SER A 75 -12.69 4.04 -8.82
CA SER A 75 -13.48 5.27 -8.97
C SER A 75 -13.91 5.90 -7.63
N LYS A 76 -13.97 5.12 -6.56
CA LYS A 76 -14.27 5.58 -5.18
C LYS A 76 -13.06 6.17 -4.45
N GLY A 77 -11.88 6.17 -5.09
CA GLY A 77 -10.64 6.72 -4.55
C GLY A 77 -9.81 5.73 -3.73
N ILE A 78 -10.00 4.42 -3.94
CA ILE A 78 -9.11 3.38 -3.41
C ILE A 78 -8.07 3.04 -4.48
N THR A 79 -6.78 3.16 -4.17
CA THR A 79 -5.70 2.84 -5.11
C THR A 79 -4.68 1.92 -4.47
N LEU A 80 -4.21 0.93 -5.24
CA LEU A 80 -3.19 -0.02 -4.82
C LEU A 80 -1.89 0.24 -5.58
N VAL A 81 -0.80 0.40 -4.83
CA VAL A 81 0.57 0.25 -5.32
C VAL A 81 0.97 -1.21 -5.05
N PRO A 82 0.95 -2.08 -6.06
CA PRO A 82 1.23 -3.50 -5.86
C PRO A 82 2.73 -3.78 -5.72
N GLU A 83 3.05 -4.94 -5.17
CA GLU A 83 4.40 -5.48 -5.14
C GLU A 83 4.98 -5.59 -6.57
N GLY A 84 6.30 -5.42 -6.68
CA GLY A 84 7.04 -5.57 -7.93
C GLY A 84 7.01 -4.34 -8.84
N ARG A 85 6.60 -3.18 -8.31
CA ARG A 85 6.57 -1.84 -8.97
C ARG A 85 5.56 -1.73 -10.12
N ARG A 86 5.43 -2.77 -10.96
CA ARG A 86 4.48 -2.93 -12.07
C ARG A 86 4.36 -1.68 -12.95
N VAL A 87 5.49 -1.05 -13.26
CA VAL A 87 5.56 0.06 -14.23
C VAL A 87 5.32 -0.46 -15.66
N PHE A 88 4.89 0.40 -16.58
CA PHE A 88 4.82 0.07 -18.00
C PHE A 88 6.20 0.34 -18.63
N PRO A 89 7.03 -0.69 -18.90
CA PRO A 89 8.44 -0.51 -19.19
C PRO A 89 8.69 0.19 -20.53
N ASP A 90 7.81 -0.03 -21.50
CA ASP A 90 7.89 0.51 -22.86
C ASP A 90 7.29 1.92 -22.99
N LEU A 91 6.86 2.50 -21.88
CA LEU A 91 6.34 3.86 -21.81
C LEU A 91 7.32 4.75 -21.03
N THR A 92 7.33 6.02 -21.37
CA THR A 92 8.12 7.03 -20.65
C THR A 92 7.61 7.21 -19.21
N VAL A 93 8.44 7.83 -18.37
CA VAL A 93 8.04 8.27 -17.02
C VAL A 93 6.76 9.10 -17.08
N TYR A 94 6.69 10.08 -17.97
CA TYR A 94 5.52 10.96 -18.10
C TYR A 94 4.26 10.21 -18.53
N GLU A 95 4.37 9.28 -19.49
CA GLU A 95 3.24 8.45 -19.93
C GLU A 95 2.76 7.51 -18.82
N ASN A 96 3.68 6.94 -18.05
CA ASN A 96 3.34 6.13 -16.88
C ASN A 96 2.52 6.94 -15.86
N LEU A 97 2.92 8.18 -15.55
CA LEU A 97 2.16 9.05 -14.65
C LEU A 97 0.76 9.33 -15.21
N LYS A 98 0.66 9.68 -16.50
CA LYS A 98 -0.64 9.95 -17.15
C LYS A 98 -1.61 8.79 -17.07
N ILE A 99 -1.15 7.54 -17.17
CA ILE A 99 -2.01 6.36 -17.01
C ILE A 99 -2.67 6.32 -15.63
N GLY A 100 -2.00 6.80 -14.59
CA GLY A 100 -2.57 6.88 -13.24
C GLY A 100 -3.79 7.80 -13.13
N ALA A 101 -3.91 8.77 -14.04
CA ALA A 101 -5.06 9.67 -14.14
C ALA A 101 -6.11 9.18 -15.16
N TYR A 102 -6.10 7.92 -15.60
CA TYR A 102 -6.96 7.43 -16.70
C TYR A 102 -8.46 7.69 -16.53
N LEU A 103 -8.98 7.56 -15.30
CA LEU A 103 -10.40 7.82 -15.01
C LEU A 103 -10.72 9.32 -14.83
N ARG A 104 -9.70 10.18 -14.87
CA ARG A 104 -9.82 11.63 -14.68
C ARG A 104 -9.72 12.36 -16.01
N LYS A 105 -10.48 13.45 -16.12
CA LYS A 105 -10.48 14.33 -17.31
C LYS A 105 -10.42 15.81 -16.93
N ASP A 106 -10.08 16.10 -15.68
CA ASP A 106 -10.03 17.47 -15.16
C ASP A 106 -8.72 18.17 -15.53
N ALA A 107 -8.73 19.50 -15.48
CA ALA A 107 -7.57 20.34 -15.83
C ALA A 107 -6.44 20.27 -14.79
N GLU A 108 -6.67 19.66 -13.63
CA GLU A 108 -5.70 19.62 -12.53
C GLU A 108 -4.64 18.54 -12.71
N ILE A 109 -4.80 17.65 -13.70
CA ILE A 109 -3.83 16.58 -14.00
C ILE A 109 -2.42 17.15 -14.21
N ALA A 110 -2.29 18.30 -14.88
CA ALA A 110 -0.98 18.93 -15.08
C ALA A 110 -0.32 19.35 -13.75
N LYS A 111 -1.10 19.94 -12.84
CA LYS A 111 -0.62 20.32 -11.50
C LYS A 111 -0.25 19.10 -10.65
N ASP A 112 -1.00 18.02 -10.78
CA ASP A 112 -0.69 16.77 -10.07
C ASP A 112 0.61 16.14 -10.57
N VAL A 113 0.90 16.23 -11.88
CA VAL A 113 2.21 15.81 -12.42
C VAL A 113 3.34 16.65 -11.81
N ASP A 114 3.17 17.97 -11.75
CA ASP A 114 4.16 18.86 -11.15
C ASP A 114 4.38 18.52 -9.67
N TRP A 115 3.30 18.27 -8.92
CA TRP A 115 3.38 17.82 -7.53
C TRP A 115 4.12 16.49 -7.38
N VAL A 116 3.84 15.51 -8.24
CA VAL A 116 4.59 14.24 -8.27
C VAL A 116 6.07 14.49 -8.55
N TYR A 117 6.40 15.44 -9.42
CA TYR A 117 7.79 15.81 -9.69
C TYR A 117 8.47 16.53 -8.52
N ASP A 118 7.74 17.29 -7.72
CA ASP A 118 8.27 17.89 -6.51
C ASP A 118 8.56 16.84 -5.43
N LEU A 119 7.71 15.82 -5.31
CA LEU A 119 7.94 14.66 -4.44
C LEU A 119 9.10 13.79 -4.94
N PHE A 120 9.22 13.62 -6.27
CA PHE A 120 10.22 12.77 -6.89
C PHE A 120 11.02 13.52 -7.97
N PRO A 121 11.99 14.37 -7.59
CA PRO A 121 12.77 15.17 -8.55
C PRO A 121 13.47 14.33 -9.63
N ARG A 122 13.90 13.10 -9.26
CA ARG A 122 14.51 12.15 -10.20
C ARG A 122 13.58 11.72 -11.34
N LEU A 123 12.25 11.71 -11.12
CA LEU A 123 11.29 11.44 -12.18
C LEU A 123 11.14 12.64 -13.12
N LYS A 124 11.29 13.87 -12.61
CA LYS A 124 11.25 15.11 -13.41
C LYS A 124 12.41 15.19 -14.39
N GLU A 125 13.62 14.95 -13.89
CA GLU A 125 14.87 14.93 -14.68
C GLU A 125 14.82 13.95 -15.85
N ARG A 126 14.01 12.89 -15.70
CA ARG A 126 13.91 11.75 -16.61
C ARG A 126 12.50 11.55 -17.14
N SER A 127 11.69 12.60 -17.20
CA SER A 127 10.30 12.54 -17.66
C SER A 127 10.14 11.88 -19.04
N TRP A 128 11.14 12.05 -19.90
CA TRP A 128 11.27 11.52 -21.26
C TRP A 128 11.83 10.09 -21.34
N GLN A 129 12.39 9.56 -20.26
CA GLN A 129 13.07 8.27 -20.25
C GLN A 129 12.07 7.12 -20.14
N MET A 130 12.33 6.02 -20.85
CA MET A 130 11.54 4.78 -20.75
C MET A 130 11.64 4.18 -19.34
N ALA A 131 10.49 3.85 -18.74
CA ALA A 131 10.42 3.38 -17.36
C ALA A 131 11.17 2.06 -17.12
N GLY A 132 11.28 1.21 -18.14
CA GLY A 132 12.04 -0.05 -18.06
C GLY A 132 13.54 0.15 -17.82
N THR A 133 14.07 1.32 -18.17
CA THR A 133 15.50 1.65 -18.04
C THR A 133 15.87 2.34 -16.73
N LEU A 134 14.88 2.64 -15.88
CA LEU A 134 15.09 3.21 -14.56
C LEU A 134 15.67 2.18 -13.59
N SER A 135 16.39 2.65 -12.57
CA SER A 135 16.78 1.79 -11.44
C SER A 135 15.54 1.29 -10.68
N GLY A 136 15.71 0.21 -9.91
CA GLY A 136 14.59 -0.36 -9.15
C GLY A 136 13.94 0.60 -8.14
N GLY A 137 14.72 1.49 -7.54
CA GLY A 137 14.21 2.54 -6.64
C GLY A 137 13.40 3.60 -7.39
N GLU A 138 13.87 4.01 -8.57
CA GLU A 138 13.15 4.97 -9.42
C GLU A 138 11.87 4.39 -10.01
N GLN A 139 11.87 3.10 -10.37
CA GLN A 139 10.65 2.40 -10.76
C GLN A 139 9.64 2.35 -9.61
N GLN A 140 10.09 2.18 -8.36
CA GLN A 140 9.21 2.24 -7.21
C GLN A 140 8.63 3.64 -7.01
N MET A 141 9.45 4.69 -7.11
CA MET A 141 8.98 6.08 -7.06
C MET A 141 7.94 6.35 -8.16
N LEU A 142 8.17 5.85 -9.38
CA LEU A 142 7.24 5.97 -10.49
C LEU A 142 5.92 5.23 -10.22
N ALA A 143 5.97 4.05 -9.62
CA ALA A 143 4.78 3.29 -9.25
C ALA A 143 3.91 4.05 -8.24
N VAL A 144 4.54 4.66 -7.22
CA VAL A 144 3.87 5.51 -6.22
C VAL A 144 3.35 6.79 -6.88
N GLY A 145 4.17 7.48 -7.67
CA GLY A 145 3.77 8.69 -8.40
C GLY A 145 2.56 8.44 -9.30
N ARG A 146 2.55 7.34 -10.05
CA ARG A 146 1.40 6.93 -10.86
C ARG A 146 0.15 6.70 -10.02
N ALA A 147 0.27 6.10 -8.83
CA ALA A 147 -0.87 5.94 -7.94
C ALA A 147 -1.40 7.28 -7.40
N LEU A 148 -0.53 8.28 -7.18
CA LEU A 148 -0.96 9.63 -6.75
C LEU A 148 -1.78 10.36 -7.80
N MET A 149 -1.55 10.07 -9.09
CA MET A 149 -2.28 10.70 -10.19
C MET A 149 -3.78 10.39 -10.19
N SER A 150 -4.24 9.36 -9.47
CA SER A 150 -5.68 9.09 -9.29
C SER A 150 -6.34 9.97 -8.22
N ARG A 151 -5.58 10.80 -7.48
CA ARG A 151 -6.00 11.51 -6.26
C ARG A 151 -6.70 10.57 -5.26
N PRO A 152 -5.99 9.55 -4.78
CA PRO A 152 -6.59 8.55 -3.90
C PRO A 152 -6.97 9.16 -2.55
N LYS A 153 -8.12 8.73 -2.02
CA LYS A 153 -8.48 8.95 -0.62
C LYS A 153 -7.83 7.88 0.27
N LEU A 154 -7.83 6.63 -0.21
CA LEU A 154 -7.10 5.49 0.37
C LEU A 154 -6.01 5.05 -0.59
N MET A 155 -4.75 5.14 -0.15
CA MET A 155 -3.63 4.50 -0.82
C MET A 155 -3.21 3.24 -0.07
N MET A 156 -3.23 2.10 -0.74
CA MET A 156 -2.73 0.83 -0.23
C MET A 156 -1.39 0.54 -0.87
N MET A 157 -0.40 0.12 -0.09
CA MET A 157 0.95 -0.18 -0.58
C MET A 157 1.36 -1.58 -0.17
N ASP A 158 1.74 -2.43 -1.14
CA ASP A 158 2.14 -3.82 -0.92
C ASP A 158 3.66 -3.97 -1.03
N GLU A 159 4.31 -4.07 0.12
CA GLU A 159 5.77 -4.21 0.31
C GLU A 159 6.59 -3.20 -0.53
N PRO A 160 6.32 -1.88 -0.42
CA PRO A 160 6.95 -0.87 -1.26
C PRO A 160 8.47 -0.76 -1.08
N SER A 161 9.02 -1.25 0.04
CA SER A 161 10.47 -1.24 0.31
C SER A 161 11.21 -2.49 -0.18
N LEU A 162 10.52 -3.53 -0.67
CA LEU A 162 11.11 -4.83 -0.96
C LEU A 162 12.18 -4.76 -2.07
N GLY A 163 13.34 -5.34 -1.77
CA GLY A 163 14.46 -5.43 -2.72
C GLY A 163 15.15 -4.09 -3.04
N LEU A 164 14.93 -3.06 -2.22
CA LEU A 164 15.56 -1.74 -2.37
C LEU A 164 16.75 -1.58 -1.43
N ALA A 165 17.71 -0.72 -1.82
CA ALA A 165 18.84 -0.37 -0.98
C ALA A 165 18.38 0.42 0.26
N PRO A 166 19.05 0.32 1.43
CA PRO A 166 18.61 0.94 2.69
C PRO A 166 18.30 2.45 2.60
N LEU A 167 19.10 3.20 1.84
CA LEU A 167 18.87 4.63 1.64
C LEU A 167 17.57 4.92 0.89
N ILE A 168 17.25 4.10 -0.12
CA ILE A 168 16.00 4.22 -0.88
C ILE A 168 14.80 3.87 -0.01
N VAL A 169 14.94 2.85 0.84
CA VAL A 169 13.89 2.46 1.80
C VAL A 169 13.52 3.63 2.71
N GLN A 170 14.50 4.33 3.28
CA GLN A 170 14.24 5.51 4.11
C GLN A 170 13.49 6.60 3.33
N GLY A 171 13.96 6.91 2.12
CA GLY A 171 13.30 7.89 1.25
C GLY A 171 11.84 7.53 0.93
N ILE A 172 11.52 6.24 0.71
CA ILE A 172 10.13 5.81 0.51
C ILE A 172 9.26 6.08 1.73
N PHE A 173 9.75 5.82 2.94
CA PHE A 173 9.01 6.09 4.17
C PHE A 173 8.82 7.59 4.44
N ASP A 174 9.80 8.42 4.09
CA ASP A 174 9.66 9.88 4.17
C ASP A 174 8.58 10.39 3.21
N ILE A 175 8.54 9.85 2.00
CA ILE A 175 7.49 10.16 1.02
C ILE A 175 6.12 9.67 1.48
N ILE A 176 6.01 8.48 2.07
CA ILE A 176 4.75 7.98 2.65
C ILE A 176 4.20 8.97 3.68
N LYS A 177 5.08 9.48 4.56
CA LYS A 177 4.68 10.50 5.55
C LYS A 177 4.27 11.80 4.88
N GLU A 178 4.96 12.23 3.84
CA GLU A 178 4.62 13.46 3.13
C GLU A 178 3.27 13.36 2.40
N ILE A 179 3.02 12.25 1.71
CA ILE A 179 1.71 11.93 1.11
C ILE A 179 0.61 11.95 2.17
N HIS A 180 0.87 11.36 3.33
CA HIS A 180 -0.09 11.33 4.43
C HIS A 180 -0.42 12.72 4.99
N LYS A 181 0.58 13.60 5.17
CA LYS A 181 0.36 14.99 5.60
C LYS A 181 -0.54 15.78 4.66
N GLN A 182 -0.59 15.40 3.38
CA GLN A 182 -1.50 15.99 2.38
C GLN A 182 -2.94 15.46 2.48
N GLY A 183 -3.26 14.65 3.51
CA GLY A 183 -4.60 14.15 3.81
C GLY A 183 -4.93 12.77 3.25
N VAL A 184 -3.95 12.08 2.62
CA VAL A 184 -4.17 10.73 2.11
C VAL A 184 -4.14 9.73 3.26
N THR A 185 -5.14 8.84 3.31
CA THR A 185 -5.17 7.71 4.23
C THR A 185 -4.34 6.56 3.67
N ILE A 186 -3.50 5.93 4.47
CA ILE A 186 -2.55 4.91 4.01
C ILE A 186 -2.81 3.58 4.71
N LEU A 187 -2.91 2.51 3.92
CA LEU A 187 -2.80 1.12 4.40
C LEU A 187 -1.50 0.52 3.87
N LEU A 188 -0.51 0.41 4.75
CA LEU A 188 0.83 -0.05 4.42
C LEU A 188 1.02 -1.52 4.78
N ILE A 189 1.36 -2.35 3.80
CA ILE A 189 1.81 -3.72 4.02
C ILE A 189 3.31 -3.77 3.85
N GLU A 190 3.98 -4.31 4.86
CA GLU A 190 5.43 -4.37 4.89
C GLU A 190 5.92 -5.64 5.58
N GLN A 191 7.01 -6.20 5.03
CA GLN A 191 7.75 -7.26 5.69
C GLN A 191 8.68 -6.68 6.78
N ASN A 192 9.21 -5.48 6.55
CA ASN A 192 10.03 -4.78 7.54
C ASN A 192 9.15 -4.14 8.62
N ALA A 193 8.76 -4.95 9.60
CA ALA A 193 7.91 -4.53 10.71
C ALA A 193 8.48 -3.32 11.48
N ASN A 194 9.81 -3.17 11.57
CA ASN A 194 10.42 -2.08 12.31
C ASN A 194 10.08 -0.72 11.70
N LEU A 195 10.28 -0.59 10.38
CA LEU A 195 10.03 0.67 9.68
C LEU A 195 8.53 0.94 9.54
N ALA A 196 7.75 -0.10 9.25
CA ALA A 196 6.31 -0.02 9.13
C ALA A 196 5.66 0.51 10.41
N LEU A 197 5.97 -0.09 11.56
CA LEU A 197 5.39 0.30 12.85
C LEU A 197 5.88 1.68 13.34
N ARG A 198 7.08 2.12 12.93
CA ARG A 198 7.57 3.48 13.23
C ARG A 198 6.83 4.56 12.45
N ALA A 199 6.26 4.22 11.30
CA ALA A 199 5.53 5.14 10.45
C ALA A 199 4.01 5.10 10.68
N ALA A 200 3.50 4.02 11.26
CA ALA A 200 2.07 3.79 11.42
C ALA A 200 1.52 4.32 12.75
N ASP A 201 0.30 4.85 12.70
CA ASP A 201 -0.50 5.20 13.87
C ASP A 201 -1.00 3.92 14.57
N TYR A 202 -1.41 2.94 13.78
CA TYR A 202 -1.95 1.66 14.23
C TYR A 202 -1.45 0.50 13.38
N GLY A 203 -1.29 -0.67 13.99
CA GLY A 203 -0.77 -1.86 13.33
C GLY A 203 -1.58 -3.11 13.64
N TYR A 204 -1.56 -4.03 12.70
CA TYR A 204 -2.12 -5.37 12.79
C TYR A 204 -1.02 -6.39 12.47
N VAL A 205 -0.91 -7.44 13.29
CA VAL A 205 0.01 -8.56 13.07
C VAL A 205 -0.77 -9.73 12.49
N LEU A 206 -0.41 -10.13 11.28
CA LEU A 206 -1.02 -11.23 10.55
C LEU A 206 -0.12 -12.46 10.59
N GLU A 207 -0.67 -13.56 11.11
CA GLU A 207 -0.01 -14.86 11.18
C GLU A 207 -0.92 -15.95 10.59
N THR A 208 -0.46 -16.58 9.51
CA THR A 208 -1.14 -17.74 8.90
C THR A 208 -2.64 -17.51 8.63
N GLY A 209 -2.97 -16.31 8.15
CA GLY A 209 -4.33 -15.89 7.82
C GLY A 209 -5.16 -15.32 8.97
N ASN A 210 -4.60 -15.18 10.18
CA ASN A 210 -5.30 -14.63 11.35
C ASN A 210 -4.61 -13.37 11.86
N ILE A 211 -5.39 -12.41 12.37
CA ILE A 211 -4.85 -11.29 13.14
C ILE A 211 -4.61 -11.79 14.57
N THR A 212 -3.36 -11.80 15.01
CA THR A 212 -2.97 -12.30 16.34
C THR A 212 -2.74 -11.19 17.34
N MET A 213 -2.40 -10.00 16.86
CA MET A 213 -2.14 -8.81 17.67
C MET A 213 -2.52 -7.54 16.92
N GLU A 214 -2.93 -6.52 17.66
CA GLU A 214 -3.22 -5.19 17.14
C GLU A 214 -2.90 -4.15 18.22
N GLY A 215 -2.61 -2.93 17.81
CA GLY A 215 -2.25 -1.85 18.73
C GLY A 215 -1.65 -0.66 18.00
N THR A 216 -1.30 0.39 18.74
CA THR A 216 -0.54 1.50 18.15
C THR A 216 0.82 1.03 17.64
N GLY A 217 1.39 1.74 16.67
CA GLY A 217 2.74 1.44 16.17
C GLY A 217 3.78 1.38 17.30
N SER A 218 3.68 2.28 18.27
CA SER A 218 4.57 2.32 19.45
C SER A 218 4.38 1.12 20.39
N GLU A 219 3.14 0.73 20.68
CA GLU A 219 2.86 -0.45 21.53
C GLU A 219 3.43 -1.72 20.90
N LEU A 220 3.17 -1.93 19.60
CA LEU A 220 3.65 -3.11 18.89
C LEU A 220 5.18 -3.13 18.73
N LEU A 221 5.84 -1.98 18.56
CA LEU A 221 7.31 -1.90 18.56
C LEU A 221 7.92 -2.32 19.90
N ASN A 222 7.21 -2.08 21.00
CA ASN A 222 7.67 -2.37 22.35
C ASN A 222 7.24 -3.75 22.86
N ASP A 223 6.30 -4.43 22.19
CA ASP A 223 5.87 -5.79 22.55
C ASP A 223 6.98 -6.83 22.30
N GLU A 224 7.27 -7.64 23.31
CA GLU A 224 8.35 -8.63 23.27
C GLU A 224 8.11 -9.75 22.24
N ARG A 225 6.86 -10.12 21.96
CA ARG A 225 6.51 -11.12 20.94
C ARG A 225 6.79 -10.57 19.55
N VAL A 226 6.41 -9.33 19.29
CA VAL A 226 6.68 -8.66 18.00
C VAL A 226 8.18 -8.49 17.79
N LYS A 227 8.92 -8.07 18.84
CA LYS A 227 10.39 -7.97 18.78
C LYS A 227 11.04 -9.31 18.46
N ALA A 228 10.60 -10.38 19.14
CA ALA A 228 11.13 -11.71 18.96
C ALA A 228 10.85 -12.27 17.55
N ALA A 229 9.66 -12.04 17.02
CA ALA A 229 9.23 -12.58 15.73
C ALA A 229 9.74 -11.77 14.52
N TYR A 230 9.81 -10.43 14.61
CA TYR A 230 9.98 -9.58 13.43
C TYR A 230 11.11 -8.54 13.51
N LEU A 231 11.56 -8.16 14.71
CA LEU A 231 12.53 -7.05 14.84
C LEU A 231 13.96 -7.53 15.13
N GLY A 232 14.13 -8.82 15.46
CA GLY A 232 15.41 -9.43 15.76
C GLY A 232 16.00 -8.96 17.09
N LYS A 233 16.52 -9.88 17.91
CA LYS A 233 17.32 -9.49 19.08
C LYS A 233 18.61 -8.85 18.58
N LYS A 234 18.95 -7.64 19.04
CA LYS A 234 20.37 -7.29 19.21
C LYS A 234 20.95 -8.39 20.10
N LYS A 235 21.76 -9.29 19.53
CA LYS A 235 22.65 -10.10 20.35
C LYS A 235 23.49 -9.11 21.16
N LYS A 236 23.48 -9.30 22.49
CA LYS A 236 24.37 -8.61 23.43
C LYS A 236 25.81 -8.77 22.99
#